data_AF-A0AAD6FPW3-F1
#
_entry.id   AF-A0AAD6FPW3-F1
#
_cell.length_a   1.000
_cell.length_b   1.000
_cell.length_c   1.000
_cell.angle_alpha   90.00
_cell.angle_beta   90.00
_cell.angle_gamma   90.00
#
_symmetry.space_group_name_H-M   'P 1'
#
loop_
_entity.id
_entity.type
_entity.pdbx_description
1 polymer ?
#
loop_
_entity_poly.entity_id
_entity_poly.type
_entity_poly.pdbx_seq_one_letter_code
_entity_poly.pdbx_strand_id
1 'polypeptide(L)'
;MRSGAGLCVLGLLCLHSSVYGQALEVQPGVLIFCDDPSVDRAVSSAVNKFNERLSTGHNLALFQILSASKSENGSDSVYSLQFTTRRSDCLAGSNKPWTVCDYLANGREKPISCNATVYMTETEADTRQVDCLLDDYVVPEKSICLGCPTDIDKNSEDLRVPLSVSISKYNSMSDSTHLFTLHSVGPSTRQVVAGFRFKLSFDMRRTTCPKSEHKDLNELCVPDSENVEFAYCNSTVDVAPWRFEVPQANIQCEQGELPTIFTRRRPPGWSPLRNILFEVPSTTSPPTTTSPPPTGKASAKEESSEEDTTASKPPSSPDMGAEAGNDSPFHCPSNPWKPFNPIPPAAPTHGLAEEASPQPPAEGGFSDTDLLG
;
A
#
# COMPACT_ATOMS: atom_id res chain seq x y z
N MET A 1 -8.54 -61.86 -42.97
CA MET A 1 -8.05 -60.53 -43.38
C MET A 1 -9.19 -59.53 -43.18
N ARG A 2 -9.11 -58.61 -42.21
CA ARG A 2 -10.13 -57.57 -41.97
C ARG A 2 -9.55 -56.39 -41.18
N SER A 3 -8.80 -55.54 -41.86
CA SER A 3 -8.40 -54.21 -41.41
C SER A 3 -8.22 -53.34 -42.66
N GLY A 4 -8.67 -52.09 -42.63
CA GLY A 4 -8.70 -51.22 -43.83
C GLY A 4 -9.93 -50.33 -44.02
N ALA A 5 -10.80 -50.18 -43.02
CA ALA A 5 -12.00 -49.31 -43.09
C ALA A 5 -12.07 -48.22 -42.00
N GLY A 6 -11.13 -48.18 -41.06
CA GLY A 6 -11.16 -47.25 -39.91
C GLY A 6 -10.42 -45.92 -40.10
N LEU A 7 -9.54 -45.81 -41.10
CA LEU A 7 -8.60 -44.67 -41.21
C LEU A 7 -9.06 -43.54 -42.15
N CYS A 8 -10.00 -43.80 -43.07
CA CYS A 8 -10.45 -42.80 -44.04
C CYS A 8 -11.48 -41.79 -43.48
N VAL A 9 -12.22 -42.16 -42.43
CA VAL A 9 -13.31 -41.31 -41.88
C VAL A 9 -12.75 -40.13 -41.06
N LEU A 10 -11.68 -40.35 -40.29
CA LEU A 10 -11.04 -39.31 -39.48
C LEU A 10 -10.34 -38.23 -40.34
N GLY A 11 -9.83 -38.60 -41.52
CA GLY A 11 -9.17 -37.64 -42.43
C GLY A 11 -10.13 -36.61 -43.05
N LEU A 12 -11.39 -36.99 -43.29
CA LEU A 12 -12.39 -36.12 -43.92
C LEU A 12 -13.02 -35.12 -42.94
N LEU A 13 -13.14 -35.47 -41.65
CA LEU A 13 -13.65 -34.54 -40.63
C LEU A 13 -12.70 -33.36 -40.38
N CYS A 14 -11.38 -33.58 -40.43
CA CYS A 14 -10.38 -32.51 -40.29
C CYS A 14 -10.30 -31.54 -41.48
N LEU A 15 -10.94 -31.86 -42.62
CA LEU A 15 -10.94 -31.03 -43.83
C LEU A 15 -12.19 -30.15 -43.97
N HIS A 16 -13.19 -30.30 -43.09
CA HIS A 16 -14.37 -29.43 -43.04
C HIS A 16 -14.28 -28.36 -41.94
N SER A 17 -13.35 -28.48 -40.99
CA SER A 17 -13.12 -27.51 -39.91
C SER A 17 -12.26 -26.30 -40.30
N SER A 18 -11.75 -26.24 -41.54
CA SER A 18 -10.88 -25.17 -42.04
C SER A 18 -11.62 -24.03 -42.75
N VAL A 19 -12.95 -24.09 -42.88
CA VAL A 19 -13.77 -23.07 -43.57
C VAL A 19 -14.84 -22.52 -42.64
N TYR A 20 -14.43 -21.72 -41.66
CA TYR A 20 -15.08 -20.44 -41.29
C TYR A 20 -14.16 -19.63 -40.35
N GLY A 21 -12.89 -19.51 -40.75
CA GLY A 21 -11.83 -18.82 -40.02
C GLY A 21 -11.58 -17.38 -40.48
N GLN A 22 -12.61 -16.65 -40.91
CA GLN A 22 -12.50 -15.20 -41.05
C GLN A 22 -12.46 -14.58 -39.65
N ALA A 23 -11.24 -14.48 -39.10
CA ALA A 23 -10.96 -13.42 -38.15
C ALA A 23 -11.34 -12.10 -38.85
N LEU A 24 -12.31 -11.38 -38.29
CA LEU A 24 -12.61 -10.03 -38.76
C LEU A 24 -11.36 -9.19 -38.44
N GLU A 25 -10.57 -8.90 -39.46
CA GLU A 25 -9.32 -8.15 -39.32
C GLU A 25 -9.66 -6.69 -39.03
N VAL A 26 -9.91 -6.40 -37.74
CA VAL A 26 -10.13 -5.05 -37.23
C VAL A 26 -8.85 -4.27 -37.52
N GLN A 27 -8.92 -3.42 -38.55
CA GLN A 27 -7.79 -2.58 -38.94
C GLN A 27 -7.29 -1.80 -37.71
N PRO A 28 -5.96 -1.69 -37.51
CA PRO A 28 -5.40 -1.01 -36.35
C PRO A 28 -5.88 0.44 -36.32
N GLY A 29 -6.78 0.74 -35.38
CA GLY A 29 -7.48 2.03 -35.32
C GLY A 29 -6.53 3.19 -35.09
N VAL A 30 -6.76 4.28 -35.82
CA VAL A 30 -6.05 5.54 -35.64
C VAL A 30 -6.47 6.14 -34.31
N LEU A 31 -5.51 6.49 -33.45
CA LEU A 31 -5.80 7.21 -32.19
C LEU A 31 -6.47 8.55 -32.50
N ILE A 32 -7.53 8.87 -31.76
CA ILE A 32 -8.29 10.12 -31.88
C ILE A 32 -8.34 10.82 -30.52
N PHE A 33 -8.65 12.12 -30.53
CA PHE A 33 -8.73 12.91 -29.31
C PHE A 33 -9.93 12.47 -28.45
N CYS A 34 -9.70 12.38 -27.15
CA CYS A 34 -10.68 11.94 -26.16
C CYS A 34 -11.77 12.98 -25.85
N ASP A 35 -11.61 14.23 -26.30
CA ASP A 35 -12.57 15.33 -26.20
C ASP A 35 -13.51 15.43 -27.42
N ASP A 36 -13.33 14.56 -28.43
CA ASP A 36 -14.19 14.51 -29.62
C ASP A 36 -15.63 14.07 -29.25
N PRO A 37 -16.69 14.80 -29.66
CA PRO A 37 -18.08 14.46 -29.32
C PRO A 37 -18.56 13.07 -29.80
N SER A 38 -17.89 12.44 -30.76
CA SER A 38 -18.16 11.06 -31.16
C SER A 38 -17.60 10.04 -30.17
N VAL A 39 -16.52 10.38 -29.45
CA VAL A 39 -15.97 9.57 -28.34
C VAL A 39 -16.89 9.64 -27.12
N ASP A 40 -17.41 10.82 -26.76
CA ASP A 40 -18.43 10.96 -25.71
C ASP A 40 -19.68 10.11 -26.01
N ARG A 41 -20.19 10.17 -27.26
CA ARG A 41 -21.31 9.34 -27.71
C ARG A 41 -20.99 7.84 -27.61
N ALA A 42 -19.78 7.44 -28.01
CA ALA A 42 -19.35 6.04 -27.97
C ALA A 42 -19.20 5.52 -26.53
N VAL A 43 -18.53 6.26 -25.64
CA VAL A 43 -18.37 5.84 -24.23
C VAL A 43 -19.69 5.89 -23.48
N SER A 44 -20.58 6.84 -23.81
CA SER A 44 -21.95 6.88 -23.30
C SER A 44 -22.74 5.63 -23.67
N SER A 45 -22.64 5.16 -24.92
CA SER A 45 -23.22 3.87 -25.36
C SER A 45 -22.59 2.71 -24.56
N ALA A 46 -21.27 2.68 -24.41
CA ALA A 46 -20.58 1.59 -23.73
C ALA A 46 -20.97 1.45 -22.25
N VAL A 47 -21.02 2.56 -21.50
CA VAL A 47 -21.42 2.55 -20.08
C VAL A 47 -22.89 2.17 -19.93
N ASN A 48 -23.78 2.69 -20.80
CA ASN A 48 -25.19 2.25 -20.82
C ASN A 48 -25.30 0.74 -21.10
N LYS A 49 -24.57 0.23 -22.11
CA LYS A 49 -24.63 -1.18 -22.52
C LYS A 49 -24.06 -2.14 -21.48
N PHE A 50 -23.15 -1.67 -20.63
CA PHE A 50 -22.72 -2.42 -19.45
C PHE A 50 -23.78 -2.41 -18.35
N ASN A 51 -24.36 -1.24 -18.05
CA ASN A 51 -25.40 -1.09 -17.02
C ASN A 51 -26.69 -1.88 -17.34
N GLU A 52 -27.06 -2.01 -18.61
CA GLU A 52 -28.15 -2.91 -19.08
C GLU A 52 -27.97 -4.38 -18.62
N ARG A 53 -26.73 -4.82 -18.39
CA ARG A 53 -26.40 -6.19 -17.96
C ARG A 53 -26.40 -6.35 -16.43
N LEU A 54 -26.47 -5.26 -15.66
CA LEU A 54 -26.45 -5.29 -14.21
C LEU A 54 -27.86 -5.55 -13.66
N SER A 55 -28.06 -6.73 -13.08
CA SER A 55 -29.29 -7.12 -12.39
C SER A 55 -29.29 -6.80 -10.88
N THR A 56 -28.13 -6.50 -10.30
CA THR A 56 -27.97 -6.27 -8.86
C THR A 56 -26.88 -5.23 -8.57
N GLY A 57 -26.97 -4.56 -7.42
CA GLY A 57 -25.99 -3.56 -6.98
C GLY A 57 -26.23 -2.18 -7.60
N HIS A 58 -25.16 -1.57 -8.11
CA HIS A 58 -25.12 -0.17 -8.53
C HIS A 58 -24.63 -0.01 -9.97
N ASN A 59 -25.27 0.90 -10.72
CA ASN A 59 -24.86 1.30 -12.06
C ASN A 59 -23.46 1.93 -12.02
N LEU A 60 -22.69 1.73 -13.09
CA LEU A 60 -21.43 2.40 -13.33
C LEU A 60 -21.66 3.78 -13.95
N ALA A 61 -20.85 4.76 -13.55
CA ALA A 61 -20.70 6.05 -14.23
C ALA A 61 -19.26 6.19 -14.74
N LEU A 62 -19.09 6.84 -15.90
CA LEU A 62 -17.77 7.18 -16.45
C LEU A 62 -16.97 7.98 -15.42
N PHE A 63 -15.73 7.58 -15.18
CA PHE A 63 -14.78 8.31 -14.34
C PHE A 63 -13.83 9.11 -15.24
N GLN A 64 -13.03 8.48 -16.10
CA GLN A 64 -12.22 9.17 -17.10
C GLN A 64 -11.98 8.30 -18.34
N ILE A 65 -11.68 8.92 -19.48
CA ILE A 65 -11.28 8.23 -20.71
C ILE A 65 -9.74 8.14 -20.74
N LEU A 66 -9.19 6.97 -21.05
CA LEU A 66 -7.74 6.72 -21.09
C LEU A 66 -7.18 6.78 -22.52
N SER A 67 -7.90 6.19 -23.48
CA SER A 67 -7.60 6.29 -24.90
C SER A 67 -8.83 5.99 -25.75
N ALA A 68 -8.85 6.55 -26.96
CA ALA A 68 -9.83 6.25 -28.00
C ALA A 68 -9.12 6.07 -29.34
N SER A 69 -9.53 5.08 -30.13
CA SER A 69 -9.12 4.93 -31.53
C SER A 69 -10.30 4.60 -32.43
N LYS A 70 -10.17 4.97 -33.71
CA LYS A 70 -11.19 4.82 -34.74
C LYS A 70 -10.62 4.07 -35.94
N SER A 71 -11.35 3.08 -36.43
CA SER A 71 -11.14 2.48 -37.77
C SER A 71 -12.42 2.55 -38.59
N GLU A 72 -12.29 2.46 -39.90
CA GLU A 72 -13.42 2.45 -40.85
C GLU A 72 -13.71 1.01 -41.30
N ASN A 73 -14.98 0.62 -41.28
CA ASN A 73 -15.44 -0.72 -41.66
C ASN A 73 -16.62 -0.60 -42.64
N GLY A 74 -16.32 -0.08 -43.84
CA GLY A 74 -17.33 0.25 -44.84
C GLY A 74 -17.97 1.61 -44.56
N SER A 75 -19.29 1.66 -44.42
CA SER A 75 -20.02 2.86 -43.94
C SER A 75 -19.81 3.15 -42.47
N ASP A 76 -19.45 2.13 -41.69
CA ASP A 76 -19.56 2.16 -40.23
C ASP A 76 -18.19 2.49 -39.63
N SER A 77 -18.18 3.40 -38.65
CA SER A 77 -16.98 3.70 -37.88
C SER A 77 -16.90 2.80 -36.65
N VAL A 78 -15.78 2.11 -36.46
CA VAL A 78 -15.54 1.27 -35.29
C VAL A 78 -14.64 2.02 -34.30
N TYR A 79 -15.19 2.31 -33.12
CA TYR A 79 -14.50 2.98 -32.03
C TYR A 79 -14.02 1.93 -31.02
N SER A 80 -12.72 1.91 -30.74
CA SER A 80 -12.14 1.14 -29.64
C SER A 80 -11.78 2.08 -28.50
N LEU A 81 -12.26 1.78 -27.29
CA LEU A 81 -12.18 2.66 -26.13
C LEU A 81 -11.49 1.95 -24.96
N GLN A 82 -10.60 2.67 -24.27
CA GLN A 82 -10.15 2.35 -22.92
C GLN A 82 -10.58 3.48 -22.00
N PHE A 83 -11.29 3.16 -20.92
CA PHE A 83 -11.81 4.14 -19.97
C PHE A 83 -11.89 3.53 -18.57
N THR A 84 -12.20 4.35 -17.58
CA THR A 84 -12.47 3.88 -16.22
C THR A 84 -13.83 4.36 -15.74
N THR A 85 -14.40 3.65 -14.77
CA THR A 85 -15.70 3.95 -14.17
C THR A 85 -15.66 3.86 -12.65
N ARG A 86 -16.70 4.36 -11.97
CA ARG A 86 -16.98 4.03 -10.56
C ARG A 86 -18.45 3.61 -10.41
N ARG A 87 -18.75 2.89 -9.32
CA ARG A 87 -20.14 2.65 -8.89
C ARG A 87 -20.79 3.96 -8.46
N SER A 88 -22.04 4.17 -8.87
CA SER A 88 -22.82 5.37 -8.61
C SER A 88 -23.96 5.14 -7.61
N ASP A 89 -24.60 6.21 -7.13
CA ASP A 89 -25.78 6.15 -6.25
C ASP A 89 -26.96 5.40 -6.91
N CYS A 90 -27.06 5.46 -8.23
CA CYS A 90 -28.07 4.75 -9.02
C CYS A 90 -27.96 3.23 -8.89
N LEU A 91 -29.07 2.60 -8.53
CA LEU A 91 -29.19 1.14 -8.44
C LEU A 91 -29.26 0.49 -9.83
N ALA A 92 -28.79 -0.76 -9.90
CA ALA A 92 -28.95 -1.65 -11.04
C ALA A 92 -30.44 -1.76 -11.45
N GLY A 93 -30.71 -1.78 -12.76
CA GLY A 93 -32.08 -1.79 -13.30
C GLY A 93 -32.87 -0.49 -13.13
N SER A 94 -32.28 0.60 -12.61
CA SER A 94 -32.95 1.90 -12.57
C SER A 94 -32.90 2.62 -13.93
N ASN A 95 -34.02 3.25 -14.32
CA ASN A 95 -34.15 4.01 -15.57
C ASN A 95 -33.41 5.37 -15.57
N LYS A 96 -32.44 5.57 -14.66
CA LYS A 96 -31.63 6.80 -14.60
C LYS A 96 -30.39 6.64 -15.49
N PRO A 97 -30.13 7.56 -16.45
CA PRO A 97 -28.88 7.53 -17.20
C PRO A 97 -27.70 7.83 -16.25
N TRP A 98 -26.56 7.18 -16.46
CA TRP A 98 -25.40 7.29 -15.57
C TRP A 98 -24.89 8.73 -15.41
N THR A 99 -25.14 9.60 -16.39
CA THR A 99 -24.76 11.02 -16.38
C THR A 99 -25.40 11.81 -15.24
N VAL A 100 -26.60 11.44 -14.77
CA VAL A 100 -27.26 12.08 -13.62
C VAL A 100 -26.99 11.39 -12.29
N CYS A 101 -26.22 10.30 -12.29
CA CYS A 101 -25.86 9.54 -11.10
C CYS A 101 -24.52 10.02 -10.54
N ASP A 102 -24.41 10.17 -9.22
CA ASP A 102 -23.17 10.63 -8.56
C ASP A 102 -22.40 9.43 -8.00
N TYR A 103 -21.08 9.54 -7.83
CA TYR A 103 -20.27 8.41 -7.37
C TYR A 103 -20.56 8.05 -5.91
N LEU A 104 -20.51 6.76 -5.59
CA LEU A 104 -20.46 6.32 -4.19
C LEU A 104 -19.14 6.77 -3.55
N ALA A 105 -19.23 7.62 -2.53
CA ALA A 105 -18.07 8.06 -1.74
C ALA A 105 -17.39 6.90 -0.97
N ASN A 106 -18.14 5.82 -0.72
CA ASN A 106 -17.67 4.58 -0.10
C ASN A 106 -17.56 3.48 -1.16
N GLY A 107 -16.37 2.89 -1.36
CA GLY A 107 -16.17 1.81 -2.34
C GLY A 107 -14.71 1.47 -2.61
N ARG A 108 -14.43 0.84 -3.76
CA ARG A 108 -13.05 0.63 -4.25
C ARG A 108 -12.33 1.98 -4.33
N GLU A 109 -11.12 2.06 -3.79
CA GLU A 109 -10.26 3.26 -3.86
C GLU A 109 -9.91 3.61 -5.32
N LYS A 110 -9.59 2.58 -6.11
CA LYS A 110 -9.22 2.71 -7.53
C LYS A 110 -10.46 2.65 -8.43
N PRO A 111 -10.51 3.44 -9.52
CA PRO A 111 -11.50 3.28 -10.59
C PRO A 111 -11.48 1.87 -11.21
N ILE A 112 -12.63 1.46 -11.73
CA ILE A 112 -12.85 0.19 -12.42
C ILE A 112 -12.42 0.37 -13.88
N SER A 113 -11.42 -0.38 -14.34
CA SER A 113 -10.96 -0.32 -15.74
C SER A 113 -11.96 -1.01 -16.69
N CYS A 114 -12.21 -0.40 -17.84
CA CYS A 114 -13.16 -0.87 -18.86
C CYS A 114 -12.59 -0.72 -20.28
N ASN A 115 -12.83 -1.73 -21.11
CA ASN A 115 -12.56 -1.69 -22.54
C ASN A 115 -13.89 -1.84 -23.30
N ALA A 116 -14.04 -1.18 -24.45
CA ALA A 116 -15.22 -1.35 -25.31
C ALA A 116 -14.91 -1.23 -26.81
N THR A 117 -15.78 -1.83 -27.63
CA THR A 117 -15.81 -1.70 -29.07
C THR A 117 -17.23 -1.33 -29.51
N VAL A 118 -17.37 -0.13 -30.08
CA VAL A 118 -18.64 0.51 -30.43
C VAL A 118 -18.68 0.76 -31.93
N TYR A 119 -19.74 0.31 -32.58
CA TYR A 119 -20.00 0.56 -34.00
C TYR A 119 -20.90 1.79 -34.10
N MET A 120 -20.50 2.73 -34.94
CA MET A 120 -21.08 4.07 -35.01
C MET A 120 -21.50 4.38 -36.44
N THR A 121 -22.78 4.68 -36.63
CA THR A 121 -23.32 5.31 -37.84
C THR A 121 -23.52 6.82 -37.57
N GLU A 122 -24.06 7.57 -38.53
CA GLU A 122 -24.37 8.99 -38.31
C GLU A 122 -25.34 9.21 -37.13
N THR A 123 -26.31 8.29 -36.97
CA THR A 123 -27.42 8.39 -36.02
C THR A 123 -27.32 7.47 -34.80
N GLU A 124 -26.67 6.31 -34.91
CA GLU A 124 -26.72 5.24 -33.89
C GLU A 124 -25.34 4.80 -33.40
N ALA A 125 -25.26 4.44 -32.12
CA ALA A 125 -24.05 4.01 -31.43
C ALA A 125 -24.27 2.63 -30.78
N ASP A 126 -23.98 1.55 -31.49
CA ASP A 126 -24.18 0.18 -31.01
C ASP A 126 -22.91 -0.41 -30.39
N THR A 127 -22.93 -0.61 -29.08
CA THR A 127 -21.82 -1.25 -28.36
C THR A 127 -21.87 -2.77 -28.55
N ARG A 128 -20.99 -3.29 -29.41
CA ARG A 128 -20.83 -4.74 -29.65
C ARG A 128 -20.19 -5.44 -28.46
N GLN A 129 -19.11 -4.87 -27.94
CA GLN A 129 -18.37 -5.41 -26.80
C GLN A 129 -18.11 -4.31 -25.77
N VAL A 130 -18.29 -4.64 -24.49
CA VAL A 130 -17.87 -3.81 -23.35
C VAL A 130 -17.61 -4.74 -22.18
N ASP A 131 -16.43 -4.63 -21.60
CA ASP A 131 -15.95 -5.47 -20.51
C ASP A 131 -15.28 -4.56 -19.46
N CYS A 132 -15.86 -4.54 -18.26
CA CYS A 132 -15.34 -3.80 -17.10
C CYS A 132 -14.85 -4.77 -16.04
N LEU A 133 -13.65 -4.54 -15.51
CA LEU A 133 -13.00 -5.35 -14.48
C LEU A 133 -13.60 -5.05 -13.09
N LEU A 134 -14.86 -5.42 -12.89
CA LEU A 134 -15.60 -5.31 -11.62
C LEU A 134 -14.88 -6.06 -10.49
N ASP A 135 -14.34 -7.22 -10.84
CA ASP A 135 -13.50 -8.06 -10.01
C ASP A 135 -12.04 -7.65 -10.24
N ASP A 136 -11.51 -6.82 -9.33
CA ASP A 136 -10.09 -6.97 -9.02
C ASP A 136 -9.91 -8.40 -8.50
N TYR A 137 -8.76 -9.01 -8.79
CA TYR A 137 -8.36 -10.23 -8.08
C TYR A 137 -8.48 -9.96 -6.58
N VAL A 138 -9.28 -10.75 -5.85
CA VAL A 138 -9.36 -10.66 -4.40
C VAL A 138 -8.04 -11.18 -3.83
N VAL A 139 -7.01 -10.34 -3.92
CA VAL A 139 -5.96 -10.26 -2.92
C VAL A 139 -6.74 -9.95 -1.64
N PRO A 140 -6.89 -10.89 -0.69
CA PRO A 140 -7.55 -10.56 0.55
C PRO A 140 -6.72 -9.44 1.19
N GLU A 141 -7.32 -8.27 1.38
CA GLU A 141 -6.68 -7.19 2.13
C GLU A 141 -6.27 -7.80 3.46
N LYS A 142 -4.95 -7.86 3.70
CA LYS A 142 -4.36 -8.94 4.49
C LYS A 142 -4.72 -8.73 5.96
N SER A 143 -5.86 -9.29 6.35
CA SER A 143 -6.62 -8.99 7.55
C SER A 143 -5.71 -8.85 8.75
N ILE A 144 -5.75 -7.68 9.39
CA ILE A 144 -4.76 -7.28 10.38
C ILE A 144 -4.73 -8.33 11.50
N CYS A 145 -3.59 -9.00 11.63
CA CYS A 145 -3.41 -10.09 12.58
C CYS A 145 -3.35 -9.53 14.01
N LEU A 146 -4.51 -9.39 14.66
CA LEU A 146 -4.65 -8.82 16.00
C LEU A 146 -3.83 -9.58 17.08
N GLY A 147 -3.51 -10.86 16.82
CA GLY A 147 -2.66 -11.71 17.65
C GLY A 147 -1.18 -11.81 17.22
N CYS A 148 -0.73 -11.03 16.23
CA CYS A 148 0.67 -11.01 15.82
C CYS A 148 1.48 -10.00 16.67
N PRO A 149 2.81 -10.17 16.80
CA PRO A 149 3.66 -9.18 17.44
C PRO A 149 3.64 -7.85 16.66
N THR A 150 3.31 -6.77 17.36
CA THR A 150 3.40 -5.38 16.87
C THR A 150 4.52 -4.65 17.59
N ASP A 151 5.35 -3.89 16.87
CA ASP A 151 6.36 -3.02 17.48
C ASP A 151 5.72 -1.99 18.43
N ILE A 152 6.40 -1.68 19.52
CA ILE A 152 6.00 -0.69 20.54
C ILE A 152 7.02 0.45 20.53
N ASP A 153 6.58 1.70 20.71
CA ASP A 153 7.51 2.79 20.98
C ASP A 153 8.28 2.59 22.29
N LYS A 154 9.55 2.99 22.30
CA LYS A 154 10.49 2.85 23.42
C LYS A 154 10.05 3.56 24.70
N ASN A 155 9.20 4.58 24.59
CA ASN A 155 8.72 5.41 25.69
C ASN A 155 7.27 5.06 26.09
N SER A 156 6.71 3.98 25.54
CA SER A 156 5.34 3.57 25.81
C SER A 156 5.14 3.13 27.27
N GLU A 157 4.06 3.61 27.89
CA GLU A 157 3.69 3.30 29.27
C GLU A 157 3.51 1.79 29.52
N ASP A 158 3.02 1.06 28.51
CA ASP A 158 2.90 -0.40 28.47
C ASP A 158 4.21 -1.13 28.85
N LEU A 159 5.37 -0.52 28.59
CA LEU A 159 6.68 -1.13 28.86
C LEU A 159 7.08 -1.07 30.33
N ARG A 160 6.48 -0.20 31.17
CA ARG A 160 6.94 0.01 32.56
C ARG A 160 6.91 -1.26 33.40
N VAL A 161 5.78 -1.99 33.39
CA VAL A 161 5.64 -3.24 34.16
C VAL A 161 6.56 -4.35 33.60
N PRO A 162 6.55 -4.66 32.28
CA PRO A 162 7.50 -5.60 31.68
C PRO A 162 8.98 -5.30 31.99
N LEU A 163 9.43 -4.05 31.86
CA LEU A 163 10.81 -3.65 32.15
C LEU A 163 11.12 -3.78 33.65
N SER A 164 10.24 -3.31 34.54
CA SER A 164 10.43 -3.41 36.00
C SER A 164 10.60 -4.87 36.45
N VAL A 165 9.74 -5.78 35.96
CA VAL A 165 9.82 -7.22 36.26
C VAL A 165 11.13 -7.82 35.71
N SER A 166 11.55 -7.41 34.51
CA SER A 166 12.80 -7.88 33.88
C SER A 166 14.05 -7.42 34.64
N ILE A 167 14.08 -6.17 35.09
CA ILE A 167 15.20 -5.56 35.82
C ILE A 167 15.29 -6.12 37.25
N SER A 168 14.16 -6.25 37.96
CA SER A 168 14.10 -6.95 39.26
C SER A 168 14.60 -8.39 39.12
N LYS A 169 14.14 -9.10 38.08
CA LYS A 169 14.60 -10.47 37.79
C LYS A 169 16.11 -10.53 37.59
N TYR A 170 16.70 -9.69 36.75
CA TYR A 170 18.16 -9.63 36.56
C TYR A 170 18.89 -9.34 37.87
N ASN A 171 18.47 -8.32 38.62
CA ASN A 171 19.10 -7.97 39.90
C ASN A 171 19.10 -9.13 40.91
N SER A 172 18.01 -9.90 40.95
CA SER A 172 17.87 -11.08 41.83
C SER A 172 18.74 -12.29 41.45
N MET A 173 19.27 -12.37 40.22
CA MET A 173 20.00 -13.54 39.70
C MET A 173 21.41 -13.24 39.19
N SER A 174 21.81 -11.98 39.12
CA SER A 174 23.16 -11.55 38.70
C SER A 174 24.14 -11.59 39.88
N ASP A 175 25.32 -12.17 39.67
CA ASP A 175 26.39 -12.25 40.69
C ASP A 175 27.09 -10.90 40.97
N SER A 176 26.74 -9.82 40.25
CA SER A 176 27.33 -8.49 40.49
C SER A 176 26.98 -7.95 41.87
N THR A 177 27.92 -7.24 42.49
CA THR A 177 27.80 -6.71 43.87
C THR A 177 26.87 -5.51 44.00
N HIS A 178 26.48 -4.89 42.89
CA HIS A 178 25.64 -3.69 42.84
C HIS A 178 24.37 -3.92 42.03
N LEU A 179 23.31 -3.18 42.34
CA LEU A 179 22.08 -3.18 41.55
C LEU A 179 22.30 -2.49 40.19
N PHE A 180 21.54 -2.90 39.19
CA PHE A 180 21.49 -2.34 37.85
C PHE A 180 20.14 -1.68 37.61
N THR A 181 20.13 -0.51 36.97
CA THR A 181 18.92 0.24 36.59
C THR A 181 18.83 0.39 35.07
N LEU A 182 17.65 0.69 34.54
CA LEU A 182 17.42 0.87 33.11
C LEU A 182 18.33 1.98 32.54
N HIS A 183 18.90 1.73 31.36
CA HIS A 183 19.69 2.73 30.63
C HIS A 183 19.04 3.07 29.29
N SER A 184 18.81 2.08 28.42
CA SER A 184 18.24 2.29 27.09
C SER A 184 17.28 1.16 26.69
N VAL A 185 16.12 1.55 26.16
CA VAL A 185 15.14 0.62 25.57
C VAL A 185 15.45 0.44 24.08
N GLY A 186 15.49 -0.80 23.62
CA GLY A 186 15.70 -1.20 22.23
C GLY A 186 14.41 -1.63 21.53
N PRO A 187 14.50 -2.46 20.47
CA PRO A 187 13.33 -3.07 19.85
C PRO A 187 12.44 -3.77 20.88
N SER A 188 11.15 -3.44 20.87
CA SER A 188 10.16 -3.99 21.80
C SER A 188 8.88 -4.31 21.04
N THR A 189 8.24 -5.45 21.33
CA THR A 189 7.00 -5.88 20.66
C THR A 189 5.95 -6.35 21.66
N ARG A 190 4.68 -6.06 21.38
CA ARG A 190 3.49 -6.54 22.10
C ARG A 190 2.79 -7.59 21.26
N GLN A 191 2.36 -8.70 21.85
CA GLN A 191 1.57 -9.73 21.18
C GLN A 191 0.38 -10.13 22.06
N VAL A 192 -0.81 -10.23 21.49
CA VAL A 192 -1.98 -10.81 22.19
C VAL A 192 -1.82 -12.33 22.26
N VAL A 193 -1.88 -12.88 23.46
CA VAL A 193 -1.80 -14.31 23.79
C VAL A 193 -2.87 -14.62 24.86
N ALA A 194 -2.61 -15.53 25.80
CA ALA A 194 -3.40 -15.69 27.03
C ALA A 194 -3.17 -14.52 28.05
N GLY A 195 -3.12 -13.29 27.55
CA GLY A 195 -2.47 -12.12 28.16
C GLY A 195 -1.85 -11.22 27.09
N PHE A 196 -1.01 -10.27 27.48
CA PHE A 196 -0.08 -9.59 26.59
C PHE A 196 1.33 -10.14 26.78
N ARG A 197 1.93 -10.64 25.71
CA ARG A 197 3.34 -11.05 25.66
C ARG A 197 4.18 -9.87 25.17
N PHE A 198 5.08 -9.42 26.02
CA PHE A 198 6.09 -8.42 25.69
C PHE A 198 7.39 -9.14 25.37
N LYS A 199 8.00 -8.84 24.23
CA LYS A 199 9.43 -9.14 23.98
C LYS A 199 10.19 -7.84 23.97
N LEU A 200 11.25 -7.78 24.76
CA LEU A 200 12.03 -6.58 25.04
C LEU A 200 13.50 -6.85 24.73
N SER A 201 14.14 -5.96 23.98
CA SER A 201 15.60 -5.81 23.98
C SER A 201 15.91 -4.49 24.70
N PHE A 202 16.72 -4.50 25.75
CA PHE A 202 17.08 -3.29 26.53
C PHE A 202 18.45 -3.46 27.19
N ASP A 203 19.11 -2.37 27.57
CA ASP A 203 20.29 -2.42 28.43
C ASP A 203 20.05 -1.74 29.78
N MET A 204 20.89 -2.13 30.74
CA MET A 204 20.94 -1.60 32.08
C MET A 204 22.35 -1.15 32.42
N ARG A 205 22.45 -0.12 33.25
CA ARG A 205 23.71 0.36 33.81
C ARG A 205 23.76 0.09 35.31
N ARG A 206 24.95 -0.30 35.79
CA ARG A 206 25.24 -0.44 37.22
C ARG A 206 24.96 0.86 37.98
N THR A 207 24.43 0.72 39.19
CA THR A 207 24.13 1.81 40.12
C THR A 207 25.14 1.86 41.27
N THR A 208 25.08 2.95 42.03
CA THR A 208 25.83 3.11 43.29
C THR A 208 25.26 2.27 44.46
N CYS A 209 24.09 1.63 44.30
CA CYS A 209 23.47 0.81 45.36
C CYS A 209 24.12 -0.59 45.46
N PRO A 210 24.76 -0.95 46.58
CA PRO A 210 25.26 -2.31 46.80
C PRO A 210 24.11 -3.28 47.17
N LYS A 211 24.15 -4.50 46.62
CA LYS A 211 23.12 -5.54 46.88
C LYS A 211 23.08 -6.06 48.31
N SER A 212 24.15 -5.84 49.08
CA SER A 212 24.24 -6.17 50.51
C SER A 212 23.33 -5.32 51.39
N GLU A 213 22.95 -4.13 50.93
CA GLU A 213 22.14 -3.16 51.67
C GLU A 213 20.78 -2.92 50.99
N HIS A 214 20.73 -3.03 49.65
CA HIS A 214 19.53 -2.88 48.84
C HIS A 214 19.16 -4.18 48.12
N LYS A 215 18.07 -4.82 48.55
CA LYS A 215 17.52 -6.02 47.90
C LYS A 215 16.91 -5.71 46.53
N ASP A 216 16.25 -4.57 46.42
CA ASP A 216 15.47 -4.12 45.27
C ASP A 216 15.84 -2.66 44.94
N LEU A 217 15.59 -2.21 43.71
CA LEU A 217 15.84 -0.82 43.30
C LEU A 217 14.96 0.16 44.09
N ASN A 218 15.52 1.31 44.42
CA ASN A 218 14.83 2.46 45.01
C ASN A 218 15.25 3.75 44.29
N GLU A 219 14.53 4.86 44.50
CA GLU A 219 14.77 6.16 43.85
C GLU A 219 16.18 6.72 44.09
N LEU A 220 16.86 6.28 45.16
CA LEU A 220 18.23 6.65 45.50
C LEU A 220 19.30 5.91 44.67
N CYS A 221 18.94 4.85 43.94
CA CYS A 221 19.88 4.02 43.18
C CYS A 221 20.24 4.63 41.82
N VAL A 222 21.02 5.72 41.86
CA VAL A 222 21.52 6.42 40.67
C VAL A 222 22.57 5.60 39.91
N PRO A 223 22.68 5.72 38.57
CA PRO A 223 23.74 5.08 37.80
C PRO A 223 25.14 5.50 38.26
N ASP A 224 26.07 4.55 38.37
CA ASP A 224 27.45 4.82 38.77
C ASP A 224 28.19 5.56 37.63
N SER A 225 28.78 6.71 37.95
CA SER A 225 29.56 7.56 37.03
C SER A 225 31.03 7.15 36.92
N GLU A 226 31.56 6.42 37.90
CA GLU A 226 32.97 6.02 37.99
C GLU A 226 33.14 4.56 37.52
N ASN A 227 32.32 3.64 38.02
CA ASN A 227 32.36 2.22 37.66
C ASN A 227 31.29 1.90 36.60
N VAL A 228 31.49 2.44 35.40
CA VAL A 228 30.55 2.26 34.27
C VAL A 228 30.56 0.80 33.79
N GLU A 229 29.49 0.07 34.11
CA GLU A 229 29.28 -1.34 33.78
C GLU A 229 27.87 -1.51 33.20
N PHE A 230 27.75 -2.19 32.06
CA PHE A 230 26.50 -2.38 31.33
C PHE A 230 26.14 -3.86 31.15
N ALA A 231 24.85 -4.16 31.19
CA ALA A 231 24.28 -5.46 30.86
C ALA A 231 23.14 -5.29 29.85
N TYR A 232 23.29 -5.85 28.66
CA TYR A 232 22.27 -5.90 27.61
C TYR A 232 21.47 -7.19 27.77
N CYS A 233 20.15 -7.08 27.72
CA CYS A 233 19.22 -8.18 27.95
C CYS A 233 18.15 -8.28 26.86
N ASN A 234 17.81 -9.53 26.54
CA ASN A 234 16.57 -9.88 25.88
C ASN A 234 15.64 -10.55 26.89
N SER A 235 14.42 -10.04 27.03
CA SER A 235 13.41 -10.61 27.92
C SER A 235 12.09 -10.88 27.20
N THR A 236 11.38 -11.91 27.65
CA THR A 236 9.97 -12.15 27.36
C THR A 236 9.20 -12.14 28.66
N VAL A 237 8.17 -11.29 28.75
CA VAL A 237 7.29 -11.14 29.92
C VAL A 237 5.85 -11.30 29.47
N ASP A 238 5.11 -12.21 30.09
CA ASP A 238 3.67 -12.36 29.90
C ASP A 238 2.93 -11.64 31.03
N VAL A 239 1.99 -10.75 30.66
CA VAL A 239 1.28 -9.87 31.59
C VAL A 239 -0.23 -9.97 31.32
N ALA A 240 -1.01 -10.37 32.33
CA ALA A 240 -2.47 -10.49 32.25
C ALA A 240 -3.13 -9.92 33.52
N PRO A 241 -3.28 -8.58 33.64
CA PRO A 241 -3.68 -7.95 34.91
C PRO A 241 -5.03 -8.44 35.45
N TRP A 242 -5.96 -8.79 34.56
CA TRP A 242 -7.29 -9.34 34.88
C TRP A 242 -7.26 -10.75 35.51
N ARG A 243 -6.10 -11.41 35.56
CA ARG A 243 -5.93 -12.70 36.26
C ARG A 243 -5.39 -12.56 37.69
N PHE A 244 -4.91 -11.38 38.07
CA PHE A 244 -4.20 -11.14 39.34
C PHE A 244 -2.95 -12.03 39.52
N GLU A 245 -2.43 -12.60 38.44
CA GLU A 245 -1.18 -13.36 38.38
C GLU A 245 0.02 -12.41 38.45
N VAL A 246 1.04 -12.72 39.26
CA VAL A 246 2.29 -11.94 39.28
C VAL A 246 3.07 -12.24 38.00
N PRO A 247 3.35 -11.23 37.15
CA PRO A 247 4.06 -11.44 35.88
C PRO A 247 5.49 -11.95 36.13
N GLN A 248 5.94 -12.87 35.28
CA GLN A 248 7.29 -13.43 35.34
C GLN A 248 8.06 -13.12 34.07
N ALA A 249 9.29 -12.64 34.23
CA ALA A 249 10.23 -12.44 33.14
C ALA A 249 11.09 -13.69 32.91
N ASN A 250 11.07 -14.22 31.69
CA ASN A 250 12.17 -15.02 31.15
C ASN A 250 13.20 -14.03 30.56
N ILE A 251 14.48 -14.16 30.92
CA ILE A 251 15.50 -13.17 30.56
C ILE A 251 16.84 -13.83 30.27
N GLN A 252 17.53 -13.33 29.24
CA GLN A 252 18.89 -13.70 28.86
C GLN A 252 19.69 -12.41 28.69
N CYS A 253 20.87 -12.33 29.31
CA CYS A 253 21.69 -11.12 29.31
C CYS A 253 23.15 -11.42 29.00
N GLU A 254 23.83 -10.45 28.40
CA GLU A 254 25.26 -10.44 28.12
C GLU A 254 25.88 -9.09 28.56
N GLN A 255 27.19 -9.07 28.78
CA GLN A 255 27.90 -7.85 29.21
C GLN A 255 28.08 -6.89 28.04
N GLY A 256 27.62 -5.64 28.20
CA GLY A 256 27.72 -4.59 27.18
C GLY A 256 26.48 -3.70 27.07
N GLU A 257 26.58 -2.67 26.23
CA GLU A 257 25.47 -1.81 25.83
C GLU A 257 24.57 -2.47 24.78
N LEU A 258 23.35 -1.97 24.63
CA LEU A 258 22.39 -2.35 23.58
C LEU A 258 23.00 -2.10 22.18
N PRO A 259 23.20 -3.13 21.33
CA PRO A 259 23.87 -2.95 20.04
C PRO A 259 23.10 -2.02 19.10
N THR A 260 23.74 -0.91 18.71
CA THR A 260 23.14 0.09 17.81
C THR A 260 23.05 -0.43 16.38
N ILE A 261 21.84 -0.37 15.80
CA ILE A 261 21.46 -1.16 14.60
C ILE A 261 22.04 -0.58 13.28
N PHE A 262 22.85 0.50 13.35
CA PHE A 262 23.48 1.17 12.20
C PHE A 262 24.43 0.28 11.38
N THR A 263 24.80 -0.90 11.88
CA THR A 263 25.72 -1.84 11.22
C THR A 263 25.06 -3.14 10.74
N ARG A 264 23.77 -3.12 10.38
CA ARG A 264 23.20 -4.10 9.42
C ARG A 264 23.81 -3.93 8.02
N ARG A 265 25.12 -4.17 7.89
CA ARG A 265 25.81 -4.35 6.61
C ARG A 265 25.13 -5.52 5.91
N ARG A 266 24.39 -5.26 4.82
CA ARG A 266 23.90 -6.33 3.95
C ARG A 266 25.10 -7.19 3.49
N PRO A 267 24.96 -8.52 3.39
CA PRO A 267 25.97 -9.34 2.75
C PRO A 267 26.30 -8.77 1.35
N PRO A 268 27.58 -8.57 1.01
CA PRO A 268 27.97 -8.03 -0.28
C PRO A 268 27.46 -8.93 -1.40
N GLY A 269 26.49 -8.43 -2.19
CA GLY A 269 25.80 -9.16 -3.24
C GLY A 269 24.27 -9.05 -3.19
N TRP A 270 23.65 -8.75 -2.04
CA TRP A 270 22.18 -8.69 -1.91
C TRP A 270 21.58 -7.31 -2.23
N SER A 271 21.68 -6.94 -3.51
CA SER A 271 21.01 -5.79 -4.14
C SER A 271 19.96 -6.27 -5.14
N PRO A 272 18.64 -6.00 -4.93
CA PRO A 272 17.56 -6.62 -5.71
C PRO A 272 17.33 -6.01 -7.11
N LEU A 273 18.24 -5.16 -7.61
CA LEU A 273 18.04 -4.38 -8.84
C LEU A 273 19.28 -4.42 -9.76
N ARG A 274 19.47 -5.56 -10.45
CA ARG A 274 20.30 -5.67 -11.66
C ARG A 274 19.76 -6.77 -12.59
N ASN A 275 18.70 -6.47 -13.36
CA ASN A 275 18.39 -7.17 -14.62
C ASN A 275 17.33 -6.46 -15.50
N ILE A 276 17.44 -5.14 -15.67
CA ILE A 276 16.74 -4.41 -16.75
C ILE A 276 17.73 -3.45 -17.42
N LEU A 277 18.49 -3.99 -18.38
CA LEU A 277 18.99 -3.31 -19.59
C LEU A 277 19.55 -4.40 -20.50
N PHE A 278 18.65 -5.15 -21.15
CA PHE A 278 19.01 -5.87 -22.37
C PHE A 278 18.95 -4.86 -23.52
N GLU A 279 20.11 -4.37 -23.94
CA GLU A 279 20.27 -3.73 -25.24
C GLU A 279 21.37 -4.49 -25.99
N VAL A 280 21.08 -4.89 -27.24
CA VAL A 280 21.92 -5.79 -28.04
C VAL A 280 22.45 -5.02 -29.24
N PRO A 281 23.72 -4.59 -29.25
CA PRO A 281 24.35 -4.01 -30.42
C PRO A 281 24.84 -5.15 -31.34
N SER A 282 24.27 -5.26 -32.54
CA SER A 282 24.76 -6.21 -33.54
C SER A 282 26.16 -5.81 -34.05
N THR A 283 27.00 -6.80 -34.30
CA THR A 283 28.40 -6.68 -34.73
C THR A 283 28.63 -5.93 -36.04
N THR A 284 29.67 -5.09 -36.11
CA THR A 284 30.62 -4.95 -37.24
C THR A 284 31.95 -4.34 -36.72
N SER A 285 33.05 -4.47 -37.47
CA SER A 285 34.47 -4.42 -37.02
C SER A 285 35.22 -3.07 -37.11
N PRO A 286 36.36 -2.90 -36.38
CA PRO A 286 37.21 -1.67 -36.28
C PRO A 286 38.33 -1.62 -37.38
N PRO A 287 39.40 -0.76 -37.37
CA PRO A 287 39.94 0.23 -36.39
C PRO A 287 40.25 1.64 -37.04
N THR A 288 41.15 2.58 -36.64
CA THR A 288 42.37 2.63 -35.77
C THR A 288 42.81 4.09 -35.43
N THR A 289 43.44 4.34 -34.26
CA THR A 289 44.35 5.50 -33.91
C THR A 289 43.76 6.95 -33.94
N THR A 290 44.28 8.00 -33.28
CA THR A 290 45.51 8.27 -32.45
C THR A 290 45.18 9.21 -31.25
N SER A 291 46.16 9.72 -30.49
CA SER A 291 45.99 10.38 -29.17
C SER A 291 46.54 11.86 -29.07
N PRO A 292 46.91 12.48 -27.92
CA PRO A 292 46.50 13.85 -27.50
C PRO A 292 47.72 14.85 -27.46
N PRO A 293 47.85 15.95 -26.64
CA PRO A 293 47.01 16.61 -25.61
C PRO A 293 46.91 18.17 -25.77
N PRO A 294 46.53 18.96 -24.73
CA PRO A 294 47.51 19.43 -23.72
C PRO A 294 46.96 19.56 -22.27
N THR A 295 47.86 19.89 -21.32
CA THR A 295 47.58 20.11 -19.89
C THR A 295 47.96 21.52 -19.44
N GLY A 296 47.20 22.13 -18.51
CA GLY A 296 47.59 23.36 -17.81
C GLY A 296 46.90 23.50 -16.45
N LYS A 297 47.67 23.83 -15.40
CA LYS A 297 47.19 24.14 -14.04
C LYS A 297 47.55 25.58 -13.68
N ALA A 298 46.67 26.28 -12.99
CA ALA A 298 46.98 27.10 -11.79
C ALA A 298 45.67 27.67 -11.20
N SER A 299 45.71 28.08 -9.92
CA SER A 299 44.63 28.79 -9.24
C SER A 299 45.23 29.80 -8.27
N ALA A 300 44.73 31.04 -8.28
CA ALA A 300 44.77 31.96 -7.14
C ALA A 300 43.86 33.18 -7.37
N LYS A 301 42.74 33.20 -6.62
CA LYS A 301 42.09 34.34 -5.97
C LYS A 301 42.74 35.73 -6.14
N GLU A 302 41.94 36.72 -6.55
CA GLU A 302 41.64 37.88 -5.69
C GLU A 302 40.20 38.39 -5.91
N GLU A 303 39.68 39.15 -4.96
CA GLU A 303 38.27 39.53 -4.81
C GLU A 303 38.17 40.99 -4.36
N SER A 304 37.31 41.77 -5.01
CA SER A 304 37.06 43.21 -4.78
C SER A 304 35.59 43.44 -5.16
N SER A 305 34.66 43.52 -4.22
CA SER A 305 34.40 44.58 -3.21
C SER A 305 33.49 45.68 -3.76
N GLU A 306 32.34 45.85 -3.08
CA GLU A 306 31.55 47.09 -2.99
C GLU A 306 30.76 47.55 -4.25
N GLU A 307 29.55 48.13 -4.17
CA GLU A 307 28.69 48.41 -3.00
C GLU A 307 27.18 48.20 -3.32
N ASP A 308 26.36 48.07 -2.28
CA ASP A 308 24.89 48.05 -2.31
C ASP A 308 24.30 49.48 -2.41
N THR A 309 23.03 49.64 -2.79
CA THR A 309 22.05 50.43 -1.99
C THR A 309 20.61 50.44 -2.55
N THR A 310 19.69 49.90 -1.75
CA THR A 310 18.41 50.56 -1.37
C THR A 310 17.30 50.77 -2.42
N ALA A 311 16.52 49.70 -2.62
CA ALA A 311 15.07 49.61 -2.33
C ALA A 311 14.05 50.74 -2.66
N SER A 312 12.89 50.32 -3.18
CA SER A 312 11.57 50.96 -2.97
C SER A 312 10.43 49.92 -2.99
N LYS A 313 9.26 50.25 -2.44
CA LYS A 313 8.20 49.29 -2.01
C LYS A 313 6.90 49.38 -2.87
N PRO A 314 5.71 48.79 -2.52
CA PRO A 314 4.74 48.22 -3.49
C PRO A 314 3.46 49.11 -3.55
N PRO A 315 2.18 48.67 -3.79
CA PRO A 315 1.62 47.35 -4.16
C PRO A 315 0.47 47.35 -5.22
N SER A 316 0.05 46.15 -5.67
CA SER A 316 -1.38 45.75 -5.78
C SER A 316 -1.53 44.30 -6.28
N SER A 317 -2.60 43.62 -5.85
CA SER A 317 -3.05 42.26 -6.26
C SER A 317 -4.35 42.42 -7.09
N PRO A 318 -4.97 41.39 -7.76
CA PRO A 318 -5.25 40.05 -7.22
C PRO A 318 -5.08 38.86 -8.20
N ASP A 319 -5.59 37.72 -7.76
CA ASP A 319 -5.57 36.36 -8.32
C ASP A 319 -5.94 36.18 -9.80
N MET A 320 -5.36 35.15 -10.43
CA MET A 320 -6.11 33.92 -10.76
C MET A 320 -5.14 32.74 -10.91
N GLY A 321 -5.56 31.53 -10.51
CA GLY A 321 -4.74 30.33 -10.57
C GLY A 321 -4.71 29.71 -11.97
N ALA A 322 -3.53 29.33 -12.45
CA ALA A 322 -3.37 28.48 -13.63
C ALA A 322 -3.14 27.03 -13.19
N GLU A 323 -4.08 26.13 -13.49
CA GLU A 323 -3.88 24.70 -13.28
C GLU A 323 -2.82 24.16 -14.26
N ALA A 324 -2.01 23.20 -13.81
CA ALA A 324 -0.98 22.58 -14.64
C ALA A 324 -1.62 21.57 -15.60
N GLY A 325 -1.86 22.00 -16.84
CA GLY A 325 -2.29 21.12 -17.93
C GLY A 325 -1.30 19.98 -18.14
N ASN A 326 -1.74 18.73 -17.94
CA ASN A 326 -0.96 17.54 -18.21
C ASN A 326 -1.28 17.05 -19.62
N ASP A 327 -0.65 17.66 -20.62
CA ASP A 327 -0.94 17.46 -22.05
C ASP A 327 -0.61 16.04 -22.53
N SER A 328 -1.56 15.12 -22.30
CA SER A 328 -1.68 13.91 -23.09
C SER A 328 -1.89 14.29 -24.56
N PRO A 329 -1.11 13.76 -25.53
CA PRO A 329 -1.21 14.16 -26.96
C PRO A 329 -2.58 13.95 -27.63
N PHE A 330 -3.52 13.30 -26.95
CA PHE A 330 -4.89 13.05 -27.40
C PHE A 330 -5.95 13.64 -26.44
N HIS A 331 -5.59 14.63 -25.62
CA HIS A 331 -6.48 15.36 -24.69
C HIS A 331 -7.28 14.48 -23.70
N CYS A 332 -6.80 13.27 -23.40
CA CYS A 332 -7.52 12.34 -22.53
C CYS A 332 -7.52 12.83 -21.06
N PRO A 333 -8.69 12.99 -20.42
CA PRO A 333 -8.79 13.68 -19.14
C PRO A 333 -8.11 12.90 -18.01
N SER A 334 -7.22 13.59 -17.30
CA SER A 334 -6.61 13.12 -16.04
C SER A 334 -7.57 13.24 -14.85
N ASN A 335 -8.49 14.20 -14.90
CA ASN A 335 -9.48 14.48 -13.87
C ASN A 335 -10.81 13.74 -14.14
N PRO A 336 -11.61 13.45 -13.09
CA PRO A 336 -12.86 12.73 -13.25
C PRO A 336 -13.98 13.56 -13.88
N TRP A 337 -14.84 12.91 -14.65
CA TRP A 337 -16.03 13.45 -15.34
C TRP A 337 -17.04 14.18 -14.43
N LYS A 338 -16.97 13.91 -13.13
CA LYS A 338 -17.65 14.60 -12.04
C LYS A 338 -16.68 14.77 -10.88
N PRO A 339 -16.85 15.77 -9.99
CA PRO A 339 -16.10 15.82 -8.74
C PRO A 339 -16.26 14.52 -7.94
N PHE A 340 -15.17 14.02 -7.36
CA PHE A 340 -15.19 12.82 -6.52
C PHE A 340 -14.55 13.10 -5.16
N ASN A 341 -15.36 13.01 -4.10
CA ASN A 341 -14.95 13.22 -2.72
C ASN A 341 -15.07 11.90 -1.95
N PRO A 342 -14.00 11.07 -1.87
CA PRO A 342 -14.03 9.83 -1.11
C PRO A 342 -14.13 10.10 0.40
N ILE A 343 -14.89 9.28 1.11
CA ILE A 343 -14.84 9.25 2.58
C ILE A 343 -13.77 8.21 2.97
N PRO A 344 -12.74 8.57 3.76
CA PRO A 344 -11.76 7.60 4.25
C PRO A 344 -12.44 6.47 5.04
N PRO A 345 -11.95 5.21 4.95
CA PRO A 345 -12.42 4.15 5.82
C PRO A 345 -12.22 4.57 7.29
N ALA A 346 -13.27 4.45 8.10
CA ALA A 346 -13.24 4.90 9.48
C ALA A 346 -12.13 4.17 10.24
N ALA A 347 -11.18 4.92 10.80
CA ALA A 347 -10.15 4.36 11.65
C ALA A 347 -10.81 3.64 12.84
N PRO A 348 -10.31 2.46 13.27
CA PRO A 348 -10.88 1.74 14.41
C PRO A 348 -10.84 2.66 15.63
N THR A 349 -12.04 3.05 16.08
CA THR A 349 -12.16 4.06 17.13
C THR A 349 -11.57 3.49 18.41
N HIS A 350 -10.50 4.12 18.92
CA HIS A 350 -10.04 3.85 20.27
C HIS A 350 -11.23 4.06 21.21
N GLY A 351 -11.60 3.00 21.95
CA GLY A 351 -12.77 3.01 22.81
C GLY A 351 -12.64 4.11 23.87
N LEU A 352 -13.32 5.23 23.64
CA LEU A 352 -13.52 6.24 24.66
C LEU A 352 -14.40 5.58 25.73
N ALA A 353 -13.99 5.65 26.99
CA ALA A 353 -14.75 5.03 28.08
C ALA A 353 -16.09 5.74 28.24
N GLU A 354 -17.17 5.09 27.79
CA GLU A 354 -18.53 5.60 28.01
C GLU A 354 -18.90 5.41 29.48
N GLU A 355 -19.45 6.47 30.08
CA GLU A 355 -19.56 6.62 31.53
C GLU A 355 -20.71 5.75 32.09
N ALA A 356 -20.44 5.05 33.20
CA ALA A 356 -21.32 3.99 33.68
C ALA A 356 -22.70 4.51 34.14
N SER A 357 -23.76 4.06 33.45
CA SER A 357 -25.14 4.16 33.93
C SER A 357 -25.64 2.79 34.45
N PRO A 358 -26.54 2.76 35.46
CA PRO A 358 -26.79 1.56 36.25
C PRO A 358 -27.62 0.49 35.53
N GLN A 359 -27.28 -0.78 35.77
CA GLN A 359 -28.02 -1.93 35.26
C GLN A 359 -29.41 -2.06 35.90
N PRO A 360 -30.47 -2.42 35.14
CA PRO A 360 -31.64 -3.06 35.70
C PRO A 360 -31.29 -4.49 36.18
N PRO A 361 -32.05 -5.08 37.13
CA PRO A 361 -31.72 -6.38 37.71
C PRO A 361 -31.85 -7.53 36.69
N ALA A 362 -30.88 -8.44 36.70
CA ALA A 362 -30.90 -9.63 35.87
C ALA A 362 -31.57 -10.81 36.60
N GLU A 363 -32.80 -11.16 36.20
CA GLU A 363 -33.28 -12.54 36.26
C GLU A 363 -32.97 -13.24 34.94
N GLY A 364 -32.56 -14.51 35.00
CA GLY A 364 -32.15 -15.30 33.83
C GLY A 364 -30.65 -15.52 33.74
N GLY A 365 -30.14 -16.49 34.50
CA GLY A 365 -28.79 -17.01 34.31
C GLY A 365 -28.75 -17.98 33.12
N PHE A 366 -27.84 -17.75 32.17
CA PHE A 366 -27.57 -18.70 31.09
C PHE A 366 -26.83 -19.93 31.61
N SER A 367 -27.00 -21.06 30.93
CA SER A 367 -26.41 -22.36 31.27
C SER A 367 -25.51 -22.85 30.13
N ASP A 368 -24.44 -23.58 30.44
CA ASP A 368 -23.46 -24.11 29.47
C ASP A 368 -24.04 -25.15 28.47
N THR A 369 -25.35 -25.38 28.48
CA THR A 369 -26.06 -26.27 27.54
C THR A 369 -26.16 -25.73 26.12
N ASP A 370 -26.05 -24.42 25.93
CA ASP A 370 -26.44 -23.75 24.67
C ASP A 370 -25.31 -23.73 23.62
N LEU A 371 -24.19 -24.41 23.88
CA LEU A 371 -23.00 -24.48 23.01
C LEU A 371 -22.82 -25.83 22.28
N LEU A 372 -23.86 -26.67 22.23
CA LEU A 372 -23.86 -27.95 21.50
C LEU A 372 -25.08 -28.07 20.56
N GLY A 373 -25.00 -27.38 19.42
CA GLY A 373 -25.95 -27.46 18.30
C GLY A 373 -25.25 -27.46 16.96
#